data_AF-A0A507E296-F1
#
_entry.id   AF-A0A507E296-F1
#
_cell.length_a   1.000
_cell.length_b   1.000
_cell.length_c   1.000
_cell.angle_alpha   90.00
_cell.angle_beta   90.00
_cell.angle_gamma   90.00
#
_symmetry.space_group_name_H-M   'P 1'
#
loop_
_entity.id
_entity.type
_entity.pdbx_description
1 polymer ?
#
loop_
_entity_poly.entity_id
_entity_poly.type
_entity_poly.pdbx_seq_one_letter_code
_entity_poly.pdbx_strand_id
1 'polypeptide(L)'
;MLTLPTNLVSDMAQPPIQSTVHVDRITIYRHQQSILLLTDDVPSGSLTVSICESEKSRPSIIRESSLAIQSFFSNSKVPPSRLIYITAGLAFEPTSPKPFGGPKTHPGYVEYDGKTVASLLEYLVESSFKRYWACRGREALDFVAGCVNRARKLHYAGNADILNELLLKGMKKSGHIAWNKSATIPEALRHRQEAQSDVETNEVQFTPRLSRSKHVFQVMKADVA
;
A
#
# COMPACT_ATOMS: atom_id res chain seq x y z
N MET A 1 46.40 -59.86 50.00
CA MET A 1 47.08 -60.11 48.72
C MET A 1 46.94 -58.89 47.85
N LEU A 2 48.08 -58.34 47.44
CA LEU A 2 48.25 -57.20 46.56
C LEU A 2 47.80 -57.54 45.14
N THR A 3 47.15 -56.59 44.45
CA THR A 3 47.51 -56.09 43.10
C THR A 3 46.50 -55.04 42.62
N LEU A 4 46.97 -53.82 42.45
CA LEU A 4 46.57 -52.86 41.40
C LEU A 4 47.63 -53.00 40.28
N PRO A 5 47.38 -52.66 38.99
CA PRO A 5 47.16 -51.24 38.64
C PRO A 5 46.36 -50.90 37.35
N THR A 6 45.97 -49.61 37.30
CA THR A 6 45.82 -48.68 36.15
C THR A 6 45.10 -49.07 34.86
N ASN A 7 44.11 -48.25 34.49
CA ASN A 7 44.20 -47.46 33.25
C ASN A 7 43.46 -46.12 33.35
N LEU A 8 44.15 -45.09 32.86
CA LEU A 8 43.80 -43.66 32.75
C LEU A 8 43.00 -43.38 31.47
N VAL A 9 41.93 -42.59 31.55
CA VAL A 9 41.40 -41.69 30.49
C VAL A 9 40.67 -40.55 31.24
N SER A 10 41.28 -39.37 31.46
CA SER A 10 41.10 -38.11 30.70
C SER A 10 39.68 -37.94 30.15
N ASP A 11 38.89 -36.89 30.39
CA ASP A 11 39.28 -35.49 30.38
C ASP A 11 38.03 -34.62 30.64
N MET A 12 38.29 -33.37 30.95
CA MET A 12 37.42 -32.20 30.75
C MET A 12 36.16 -32.04 31.61
N ALA A 13 36.34 -31.26 32.67
CA ALA A 13 35.33 -30.42 33.27
C ALA A 13 34.57 -29.59 32.22
N GLN A 14 33.24 -29.70 32.19
CA GLN A 14 32.39 -28.71 31.53
C GLN A 14 32.39 -27.42 32.35
N PRO A 15 32.78 -26.26 31.78
CA PRO A 15 32.57 -25.00 32.45
C PRO A 15 31.07 -24.68 32.52
N PRO A 16 30.61 -23.98 33.57
CA PRO A 16 29.23 -23.57 33.70
C PRO A 16 28.85 -22.69 32.51
N ILE A 17 27.71 -23.01 31.89
CA ILE A 17 27.08 -22.23 30.83
C ILE A 17 26.81 -20.84 31.41
N GLN A 18 27.68 -19.89 31.07
CA GLN A 18 27.48 -18.48 31.37
C GLN A 18 26.20 -18.05 30.67
N SER A 19 25.19 -17.69 31.46
CA SER A 19 24.05 -16.94 30.97
C SER A 19 24.59 -15.64 30.39
N THR A 20 24.63 -15.57 29.05
CA THR A 20 24.89 -14.33 28.34
C THR A 20 23.76 -13.38 28.70
N VAL A 21 24.01 -12.51 29.68
CA VAL A 21 23.20 -11.34 29.98
C VAL A 21 23.14 -10.54 28.69
N HIS A 22 21.99 -10.59 28.03
CA HIS A 22 21.72 -9.82 26.83
C HIS A 22 21.65 -8.36 27.28
N VAL A 23 22.78 -7.66 27.16
CA VAL A 23 22.83 -6.22 27.45
C VAL A 23 21.91 -5.56 26.43
N ASP A 24 20.76 -5.07 26.91
CA ASP A 24 19.86 -4.21 26.16
C ASP A 24 20.66 -2.97 25.74
N ARG A 25 21.20 -3.01 24.52
CA ARG A 25 21.86 -1.86 23.91
C ARG A 25 20.80 -0.80 23.67
N ILE A 26 20.83 0.25 24.48
CA ILE A 26 20.03 1.45 24.26
C ILE A 26 20.53 2.08 22.94
N THR A 27 19.79 1.87 21.87
CA THR A 27 20.05 2.52 20.58
C THR A 27 19.58 3.97 20.67
N ILE A 28 20.50 4.88 20.95
CA ILE A 28 20.24 6.32 20.93
C ILE A 28 20.22 6.79 19.48
N TYR A 29 19.03 7.13 18.98
CA TYR A 29 18.89 7.70 17.65
C TYR A 29 19.38 9.15 17.66
N ARG A 30 20.48 9.42 16.96
CA ARG A 30 21.08 10.77 16.88
C ARG A 30 20.35 11.71 15.91
N HIS A 31 19.49 11.19 15.03
CA HIS A 31 18.83 11.97 13.99
C HIS A 31 17.32 12.07 14.24
N GLN A 32 16.78 13.27 14.01
CA GLN A 32 15.34 13.49 14.00
C GLN A 32 14.71 12.63 12.91
N GLN A 33 13.58 12.00 13.25
CA GLN A 33 12.81 11.19 12.30
C GLN A 33 12.28 12.11 11.20
N SER A 34 12.48 11.75 9.93
CA SER A 34 11.84 12.45 8.82
C SER A 34 10.32 12.43 9.00
N ILE A 35 9.65 13.53 8.69
CA ILE A 35 8.20 13.55 8.65
C ILE A 35 7.79 12.90 7.33
N LEU A 36 6.98 11.85 7.39
CA LEU A 36 6.52 11.11 6.21
C LEU A 36 5.03 11.35 5.99
N LEU A 37 4.61 11.28 4.73
CA LEU A 37 3.21 11.42 4.32
C LEU A 37 2.89 10.42 3.19
N LEU A 38 1.65 9.92 3.16
CA LEU A 38 1.14 9.24 1.96
C LEU A 38 0.63 10.29 0.98
N THR A 39 1.10 10.21 -0.26
CA THR A 39 0.78 11.16 -1.33
C THR A 39 0.37 10.43 -2.59
N ASP A 40 -0.62 10.98 -3.29
CA ASP A 40 -1.00 10.54 -4.64
C ASP A 40 -0.01 11.15 -5.63
N ASP A 41 0.83 10.30 -6.23
CA ASP A 41 1.75 10.69 -7.29
C ASP A 41 1.05 10.57 -8.64
N VAL A 42 0.40 11.67 -9.03
CA VAL A 42 -0.44 11.76 -10.25
C VAL A 42 0.29 11.26 -11.51
N PRO A 43 1.56 11.64 -11.78
CA PRO A 43 2.29 11.15 -12.95
C PRO A 43 2.47 9.63 -12.99
N SER A 44 2.77 9.00 -11.85
CA SER A 44 2.93 7.54 -11.81
C SER A 44 1.61 6.78 -11.63
N GLY A 45 0.53 7.50 -11.32
CA GLY A 45 -0.76 6.91 -10.98
C GLY A 45 -0.68 6.02 -9.74
N SER A 46 0.23 6.33 -8.81
CA SER A 46 0.51 5.50 -7.63
C SER A 46 0.53 6.30 -6.34
N LEU A 47 0.10 5.66 -5.24
CA LEU A 47 0.27 6.19 -3.91
C LEU A 47 1.69 5.90 -3.42
N THR A 48 2.40 6.92 -2.97
CA THR A 48 3.79 6.82 -2.50
C THR A 48 3.94 7.38 -1.08
N VAL A 49 5.01 6.98 -0.40
CA VAL A 49 5.42 7.56 0.89
C VAL A 49 6.50 8.61 0.61
N SER A 50 6.17 9.88 0.83
CA SER A 50 7.05 11.03 0.58
C SER A 50 7.49 11.69 1.88
N ILE A 51 8.60 12.45 1.81
CA ILE A 51 9.08 13.27 2.92
C ILE A 51 8.31 14.59 2.92
N CYS A 52 7.79 14.97 4.07
CA CYS A 52 7.15 16.27 4.29
C CYS A 52 8.21 17.25 4.81
N GLU A 53 8.42 18.34 4.06
CA GLU A 53 9.40 19.38 4.40
C GLU A 53 8.90 20.33 5.51
N SER A 54 7.58 20.40 5.72
CA SER A 54 6.97 21.22 6.77
C SER A 54 6.65 20.44 8.03
N GLU A 55 6.78 21.10 9.18
CA GLU A 55 6.36 20.54 10.45
C GLU A 55 4.84 20.34 10.47
N LYS A 56 4.42 19.10 10.73
CA LYS A 56 3.01 18.74 10.86
C LYS A 56 2.79 17.96 12.14
N SER A 57 1.66 18.24 12.79
CA SER A 57 1.23 17.46 13.94
C SER A 57 0.88 16.03 13.51
N ARG A 58 1.02 15.06 14.43
CA ARG A 58 0.67 13.65 14.16
C ARG A 58 -0.77 13.48 13.66
N PRO A 59 -1.80 14.14 14.24
CA PRO A 59 -3.16 14.06 13.71
C PRO A 59 -3.28 14.61 12.28
N SER A 60 -2.57 15.71 11.96
CA SER A 60 -2.58 16.27 10.60
C SER A 60 -1.97 15.30 9.58
N ILE A 61 -0.86 14.63 9.92
CA ILE A 61 -0.21 13.63 9.06
C ILE A 61 -1.17 12.47 8.73
N ILE A 62 -1.83 11.94 9.76
CA ILE A 62 -2.79 10.83 9.60
C ILE A 62 -3.98 11.27 8.74
N ARG A 63 -4.54 12.44 9.02
CA ARG A 63 -5.67 13.00 8.28
C ARG A 63 -5.33 13.22 6.80
N GLU A 64 -4.22 13.89 6.52
CA GLU A 64 -3.79 14.18 5.15
C GLU A 64 -3.46 12.91 4.37
N SER A 65 -2.79 11.94 5.00
CA SER A 65 -2.50 10.63 4.38
C SER A 65 -3.78 9.85 4.09
N SER A 66 -4.78 9.92 4.96
CA SER A 66 -6.09 9.29 4.74
C SER A 66 -6.84 9.97 3.59
N LEU A 67 -6.78 11.30 3.51
CA LEU A 67 -7.36 12.06 2.39
C LEU A 67 -6.67 11.74 1.06
N ALA A 68 -5.34 11.55 1.05
CA ALA A 68 -4.61 11.15 -0.15
C ALA A 68 -5.11 9.79 -0.68
N ILE A 69 -5.32 8.81 0.20
CA ILE A 69 -5.90 7.50 -0.19
C ILE A 69 -7.32 7.65 -0.73
N GLN A 70 -8.17 8.46 -0.06
CA GLN A 70 -9.54 8.71 -0.54
C GLN A 70 -9.55 9.37 -1.92
N SER A 71 -8.70 10.39 -2.12
CA SER A 71 -8.52 11.08 -3.39
C SER A 71 -8.07 10.10 -4.47
N PHE A 72 -7.05 9.28 -4.18
CA PHE A 72 -6.52 8.26 -5.08
C PHE A 72 -7.60 7.27 -5.56
N PHE A 73 -8.51 6.87 -4.67
CA PHE A 73 -9.63 5.99 -5.00
C PHE A 73 -10.83 6.68 -5.64
N SER A 74 -10.96 8.00 -5.48
CA SER A 74 -12.08 8.76 -6.04
C SER A 74 -12.10 8.80 -7.57
N ASN A 75 -10.96 8.50 -8.21
CA ASN A 75 -10.80 8.39 -9.65
C ASN A 75 -11.40 7.11 -10.28
N SER A 76 -12.11 6.29 -9.50
CA SER A 76 -12.76 5.06 -9.97
C SER A 76 -14.29 5.21 -10.03
N LYS A 77 -14.97 4.41 -10.85
CA LYS A 77 -16.45 4.37 -10.94
C LYS A 77 -17.11 3.63 -9.77
N VAL A 78 -16.33 3.01 -8.89
CA VAL A 78 -16.79 2.37 -7.66
C VAL A 78 -16.56 3.30 -6.46
N PRO A 79 -17.37 3.21 -5.40
CA PRO A 79 -17.12 4.05 -4.23
C PRO A 79 -15.77 3.69 -3.57
N PRO A 80 -15.03 4.68 -3.02
CA PRO A 80 -13.77 4.44 -2.32
C PRO A 80 -13.87 3.37 -1.23
N SER A 81 -15.04 3.26 -0.59
CA SER A 81 -15.31 2.22 0.42
C SER A 81 -15.06 0.81 -0.07
N ARG A 82 -15.35 0.49 -1.34
CA ARG A 82 -15.07 -0.84 -1.92
C ARG A 82 -13.56 -1.09 -1.95
N LEU A 83 -12.79 -0.12 -2.41
CA LEU A 83 -11.33 -0.22 -2.51
C LEU A 83 -10.64 -0.22 -1.15
N ILE A 84 -11.20 0.48 -0.14
CA ILE A 84 -10.73 0.42 1.25
C ILE A 84 -10.89 -0.98 1.83
N TYR A 85 -12.05 -1.63 1.62
CA TYR A 85 -12.22 -3.02 2.07
C TYR A 85 -11.30 -3.99 1.34
N ILE A 86 -11.11 -3.84 0.03
CA ILE A 86 -10.15 -4.66 -0.72
C ILE A 86 -8.74 -4.47 -0.18
N THR A 87 -8.35 -3.22 0.12
CA THR A 87 -7.08 -2.88 0.77
C THR A 87 -6.95 -3.60 2.12
N ALA A 88 -7.99 -3.59 2.95
CA ALA A 88 -8.00 -4.33 4.21
C ALA A 88 -7.91 -5.84 4.00
N GLY A 89 -8.59 -6.39 2.98
CA GLY A 89 -8.52 -7.80 2.62
C GLY A 89 -7.12 -8.25 2.19
N LEU A 90 -6.36 -7.35 1.55
CA LEU A 90 -4.94 -7.54 1.22
C LEU A 90 -4.03 -7.37 2.43
N ALA A 91 -4.32 -6.40 3.29
CA ALA A 91 -3.46 -6.04 4.43
C ALA A 91 -3.59 -7.03 5.60
N PHE A 92 -4.79 -7.56 5.86
CA PHE A 92 -5.11 -8.38 7.04
C PHE A 92 -4.84 -9.87 6.83
N GLU A 93 -3.60 -10.18 6.47
CA GLU A 93 -3.09 -11.54 6.29
C GLU A 93 -2.14 -11.94 7.43
N PRO A 94 -2.08 -13.22 7.81
CA PRO A 94 -1.11 -13.67 8.82
C PRO A 94 0.35 -13.36 8.45
N THR A 95 0.66 -13.34 7.15
CA THR A 95 1.99 -13.07 6.60
C THR A 95 2.32 -11.59 6.43
N SER A 96 1.36 -10.69 6.65
CA SER A 96 1.58 -9.25 6.57
C SER A 96 2.56 -8.77 7.63
N PRO A 97 3.26 -7.66 7.40
CA PRO A 97 4.09 -7.05 8.43
C PRO A 97 3.24 -6.56 9.60
N LYS A 98 3.86 -6.45 10.77
CA LYS A 98 3.25 -5.73 11.90
C LYS A 98 3.00 -4.27 11.48
N PRO A 99 1.87 -3.66 11.85
CA PRO A 99 0.87 -4.14 12.81
C PRO A 99 -0.29 -4.93 12.18
N PHE A 100 -0.24 -5.29 10.90
CA PHE A 100 -1.41 -5.87 10.21
C PHE A 100 -1.46 -7.39 10.27
N GLY A 101 -0.30 -8.04 10.17
CA GLY A 101 -0.20 -9.48 10.27
C GLY A 101 0.00 -10.01 11.68
N GLY A 102 0.04 -11.33 11.80
CA GLY A 102 0.11 -12.01 13.08
C GLY A 102 -0.50 -13.41 13.04
N PRO A 103 -0.26 -14.22 14.07
CA PRO A 103 -0.86 -15.54 14.17
C PRO A 103 -2.39 -15.46 14.19
N LYS A 104 -3.07 -16.52 13.75
CA LYS A 104 -4.55 -16.56 13.70
C LYS A 104 -5.21 -16.31 15.07
N THR A 105 -4.53 -16.66 16.15
CA THR A 105 -4.99 -16.47 17.54
C THR A 105 -4.84 -15.04 18.03
N HIS A 106 -3.92 -14.26 17.46
CA HIS A 106 -3.66 -12.87 17.82
C HIS A 106 -3.30 -12.07 16.56
N PRO A 107 -4.28 -11.83 15.67
CA PRO A 107 -4.04 -11.10 14.45
C PRO A 107 -3.61 -9.66 14.76
N GLY A 108 -2.81 -9.05 13.88
CA GLY A 108 -2.34 -7.69 14.09
C GLY A 108 -3.45 -6.63 14.16
N TYR A 109 -4.55 -6.86 13.44
CA TYR A 109 -5.75 -6.03 13.44
C TYR A 109 -6.71 -6.30 14.61
N VAL A 110 -6.28 -7.03 15.65
CA VAL A 110 -7.13 -7.30 16.82
C VAL A 110 -7.51 -6.02 17.59
N GLU A 111 -6.67 -4.99 17.51
CA GLU A 111 -6.90 -3.70 18.15
C GLU A 111 -7.94 -2.83 17.42
N TYR A 112 -8.38 -3.24 16.23
CA TYR A 112 -9.42 -2.52 15.49
C TYR A 112 -10.81 -2.89 16.01
N ASP A 113 -11.54 -1.90 16.54
CA ASP A 113 -12.92 -2.03 17.05
C ASP A 113 -13.92 -1.11 16.32
N GLY A 114 -13.46 -0.46 15.24
CA GLY A 114 -14.26 0.47 14.45
C GLY A 114 -15.45 -0.20 13.76
N LYS A 115 -16.47 0.60 13.46
CA LYS A 115 -17.71 0.16 12.80
C LYS A 115 -17.94 0.79 11.43
N THR A 116 -17.03 1.67 10.99
CA THR A 116 -17.20 2.45 9.77
C THR A 116 -15.99 2.29 8.86
N VAL A 117 -16.22 2.47 7.56
CA VAL A 117 -15.13 2.39 6.58
C VAL A 117 -14.12 3.53 6.75
N ALA A 118 -14.59 4.70 7.21
CA ALA A 118 -13.72 5.82 7.53
C ALA A 118 -12.76 5.47 8.68
N SER A 119 -13.27 4.89 9.77
CA SER A 119 -12.43 4.46 10.88
C SER A 119 -11.51 3.29 10.51
N LEU A 120 -11.91 2.43 9.58
CA LEU A 120 -11.03 1.37 9.04
C LEU A 120 -9.84 1.97 8.28
N LEU A 121 -10.08 2.95 7.42
CA LEU A 121 -9.01 3.65 6.70
C LEU A 121 -8.08 4.37 7.67
N GLU A 122 -8.66 5.11 8.62
CA GLU A 122 -7.90 5.82 9.66
C GLU A 122 -7.03 4.84 10.46
N TYR A 123 -7.57 3.68 10.85
CA TYR A 123 -6.81 2.64 11.54
C TYR A 123 -5.62 2.11 10.73
N LEU A 124 -5.81 1.84 9.43
CA LEU A 124 -4.72 1.37 8.55
C LEU A 124 -3.58 2.40 8.49
N VAL A 125 -3.93 3.67 8.36
CA VAL A 125 -2.96 4.77 8.28
C VAL A 125 -2.30 5.02 9.64
N GLU A 126 -3.10 5.20 10.69
CA GLU A 126 -2.64 5.48 12.04
C GLU A 126 -1.73 4.36 12.57
N SER A 127 -2.11 3.10 12.39
CA SER A 127 -1.31 1.96 12.86
C SER A 127 0.05 1.89 12.14
N SER A 128 0.08 2.22 10.84
CA SER A 128 1.34 2.33 10.08
C SER A 128 2.24 3.42 10.66
N PHE A 129 1.69 4.59 10.92
CA PHE A 129 2.45 5.71 11.48
C PHE A 129 2.88 5.47 12.94
N LYS A 130 2.04 4.86 13.77
CA LYS A 130 2.41 4.40 15.12
C LYS A 130 3.63 3.49 15.05
N ARG A 131 3.64 2.53 14.12
CA ARG A 131 4.78 1.63 13.92
C ARG A 131 6.02 2.39 13.45
N TYR A 132 5.88 3.32 12.50
CA TYR A 132 6.96 4.17 12.02
C TYR A 132 7.59 5.00 13.15
N TRP A 133 6.77 5.67 13.95
CA TRP A 133 7.26 6.48 15.07
C TRP A 133 7.91 5.64 16.16
N ALA A 134 7.33 4.48 16.50
CA ALA A 134 7.83 3.61 17.55
C ALA A 134 9.12 2.88 17.15
N CYS A 135 9.22 2.39 15.92
CA CYS A 135 10.29 1.48 15.49
C CYS A 135 11.25 2.09 14.48
N ARG A 136 11.02 3.33 14.02
CA ARG A 136 11.86 4.05 13.06
C ARG A 136 11.98 3.37 11.68
N GLY A 137 11.09 2.42 11.39
CA GLY A 137 11.02 1.69 10.13
C GLY A 137 9.79 2.07 9.30
N ARG A 138 9.97 2.22 7.99
CA ARG A 138 8.92 2.64 7.03
C ARG A 138 8.13 1.48 6.44
N GLU A 139 8.42 0.25 6.84
CA GLU A 139 7.92 -0.97 6.18
C GLU A 139 6.39 -1.07 6.24
N ALA A 140 5.77 -0.67 7.35
CA ALA A 140 4.31 -0.68 7.48
C ALA A 140 3.65 0.35 6.55
N LEU A 141 4.26 1.53 6.39
CA LEU A 141 3.76 2.59 5.50
C LEU A 141 3.86 2.16 4.03
N ASP A 142 5.03 1.65 3.62
CA ASP A 142 5.25 1.15 2.26
C ASP A 142 4.33 -0.04 1.96
N PHE A 143 4.08 -0.90 2.95
CA PHE A 143 3.15 -2.03 2.81
C PHE A 143 1.71 -1.56 2.59
N VAL A 144 1.21 -0.58 3.35
CA VAL A 144 -0.14 -0.04 3.15
C VAL A 144 -0.24 0.66 1.79
N ALA A 145 0.76 1.45 1.40
CA ALA A 145 0.79 2.06 0.07
C ALA A 145 0.76 1.00 -1.04
N GLY A 146 1.53 -0.08 -0.88
CA GLY A 146 1.51 -1.23 -1.79
C GLY A 146 0.14 -1.92 -1.87
N CYS A 147 -0.54 -2.12 -0.73
CA CYS A 147 -1.90 -2.67 -0.69
C CYS A 147 -2.91 -1.76 -1.41
N VAL A 148 -2.85 -0.45 -1.19
CA VAL A 148 -3.71 0.55 -1.85
C VAL A 148 -3.50 0.54 -3.36
N ASN A 149 -2.25 0.59 -3.81
CA ASN A 149 -1.89 0.51 -5.23
C ASN A 149 -2.36 -0.80 -5.85
N ARG A 150 -2.17 -1.93 -5.16
CA ARG A 150 -2.62 -3.24 -5.63
C ARG A 150 -4.13 -3.34 -5.70
N ALA A 151 -4.86 -2.79 -4.74
CA ALA A 151 -6.33 -2.76 -4.78
C ALA A 151 -6.83 -2.02 -6.03
N ARG A 152 -6.25 -0.85 -6.34
CA ARG A 152 -6.59 -0.09 -7.55
C ARG A 152 -6.19 -0.83 -8.84
N LYS A 153 -4.99 -1.42 -8.88
CA LYS A 153 -4.53 -2.22 -10.03
C LYS A 153 -5.45 -3.42 -10.30
N LEU A 154 -5.84 -4.15 -9.25
CA LEU A 154 -6.77 -5.27 -9.37
C LEU A 154 -8.15 -4.80 -9.85
N HIS A 155 -8.60 -3.62 -9.43
CA HIS A 155 -9.86 -3.05 -9.86
C HIS A 155 -9.90 -2.87 -11.39
N TYR A 156 -8.88 -2.23 -11.96
CA TYR A 156 -8.77 -2.03 -13.41
C TYR A 156 -8.48 -3.32 -14.18
N ALA A 157 -7.81 -4.31 -13.57
CA ALA A 157 -7.63 -5.62 -14.20
C ALA A 157 -8.96 -6.38 -14.41
N GLY A 158 -10.03 -6.00 -13.71
CA GLY A 158 -11.38 -6.44 -14.01
C GLY A 158 -11.78 -7.84 -13.53
N ASN A 159 -10.95 -8.52 -12.74
CA ASN A 159 -11.32 -9.82 -12.19
C ASN A 159 -12.29 -9.64 -10.99
N ALA A 160 -13.58 -9.65 -11.30
CA ALA A 160 -14.65 -9.41 -10.33
C ALA A 160 -14.65 -10.44 -9.18
N ASP A 161 -14.34 -11.71 -9.45
CA ASP A 161 -14.36 -12.77 -8.44
C ASP A 161 -13.28 -12.55 -7.38
N ILE A 162 -12.04 -12.29 -7.81
CA ILE A 162 -10.94 -11.97 -6.90
C ILE A 162 -11.25 -10.71 -6.09
N LEU A 163 -11.79 -9.66 -6.74
CA LEU A 163 -12.13 -8.41 -6.05
C LEU A 163 -13.25 -8.61 -5.01
N ASN A 164 -14.24 -9.43 -5.33
CA ASN A 164 -15.34 -9.75 -4.43
C ASN A 164 -14.87 -10.60 -3.24
N GLU A 165 -13.97 -11.56 -3.48
CA GLU A 165 -13.34 -12.33 -2.42
C GLU A 165 -12.55 -11.42 -1.47
N LEU A 166 -11.70 -10.54 -2.01
CA LEU A 166 -10.91 -9.59 -1.21
C LEU A 166 -11.79 -8.59 -0.45
N LEU A 167 -12.85 -8.08 -1.07
CA LEU A 167 -13.83 -7.21 -0.43
C LEU A 167 -14.47 -7.92 0.78
N LEU A 168 -15.02 -9.12 0.57
CA LEU A 168 -15.67 -9.89 1.63
C LEU A 168 -14.70 -10.26 2.74
N LYS A 169 -13.46 -10.61 2.38
CA LYS A 169 -12.39 -10.84 3.34
C LYS A 169 -12.12 -9.61 4.19
N GLY A 170 -11.97 -8.43 3.57
CA GLY A 170 -11.78 -7.16 4.28
C GLY A 170 -12.92 -6.86 5.24
N MET A 171 -14.17 -6.97 4.78
CA MET A 171 -15.36 -6.74 5.61
C MET A 171 -15.44 -7.71 6.81
N LYS A 172 -15.11 -9.00 6.60
CA LYS A 172 -15.08 -10.00 7.68
C LYS A 172 -13.98 -9.73 8.68
N LYS A 173 -12.78 -9.40 8.20
CA LYS A 173 -11.59 -9.15 9.02
C LYS A 173 -11.70 -7.86 9.83
N SER A 174 -12.39 -6.86 9.31
CA SER A 174 -12.72 -5.62 10.03
C SER A 174 -13.94 -5.76 10.96
N GLY A 175 -14.57 -6.94 11.05
CA GLY A 175 -15.74 -7.15 11.90
C GLY A 175 -17.02 -6.45 11.43
N HIS A 176 -17.05 -5.91 10.22
CA HIS A 176 -18.23 -5.21 9.68
C HIS A 176 -19.32 -6.16 9.18
N ILE A 177 -18.97 -7.43 8.97
CA ILE A 177 -19.91 -8.53 8.72
C ILE A 177 -19.52 -9.76 9.55
N ALA A 178 -20.50 -10.62 9.83
CA ALA A 178 -20.27 -11.83 10.58
C ALA A 178 -19.33 -12.80 9.83
N TRP A 179 -18.36 -13.35 10.56
CA TRP A 179 -17.35 -14.28 10.02
C TRP A 179 -17.96 -15.59 9.50
N ASN A 180 -18.98 -16.10 10.20
CA ASN A 180 -19.55 -17.45 10.04
C ASN A 180 -20.91 -17.47 9.32
N LYS A 181 -21.34 -16.37 8.70
CA LYS A 181 -22.60 -16.30 7.95
C LYS A 181 -22.33 -16.07 6.47
N SER A 182 -23.25 -16.57 5.64
CA SER A 182 -23.32 -16.13 4.24
C SER A 182 -23.53 -14.61 4.23
N ALA A 183 -22.77 -13.91 3.38
CA ALA A 183 -22.81 -12.47 3.27
C ALA A 183 -23.02 -12.09 1.82
N THR A 184 -24.02 -11.26 1.57
CA THR A 184 -24.28 -10.67 0.26
C THR A 184 -23.57 -9.33 0.16
N ILE A 185 -22.89 -9.08 -0.95
CA ILE A 185 -22.26 -7.78 -1.20
C ILE A 185 -23.37 -6.73 -1.42
N PRO A 186 -23.42 -5.65 -0.61
CA PRO A 186 -24.38 -4.57 -0.80
C PRO A 186 -24.29 -3.97 -2.20
N GLU A 187 -25.42 -3.52 -2.77
CA GLU A 187 -25.49 -2.97 -4.13
C GLU A 187 -24.46 -1.87 -4.37
N ALA A 188 -24.34 -0.94 -3.42
CA ALA A 188 -23.39 0.17 -3.49
C ALA A 188 -21.93 -0.28 -3.58
N LEU A 189 -21.60 -1.47 -3.08
CA LEU A 189 -20.25 -2.02 -3.07
C LEU A 189 -20.00 -3.02 -4.20
N ARG A 190 -20.93 -3.24 -5.14
CA ARG A 190 -20.70 -4.18 -6.25
C ARG A 190 -19.61 -3.70 -7.20
N HIS A 191 -18.93 -4.65 -7.83
CA HIS A 191 -17.94 -4.35 -8.87
C HIS A 191 -18.62 -3.64 -10.04
N ARG A 192 -17.94 -2.66 -10.63
CA ARG A 192 -18.29 -2.05 -11.90
C ARG A 192 -17.06 -2.10 -12.77
N GLN A 193 -17.17 -2.76 -13.91
CA GLN A 193 -16.04 -2.88 -14.83
C GLN A 193 -15.68 -1.49 -15.38
N GLU A 194 -14.40 -1.16 -15.32
CA GLU A 194 -13.86 0.03 -15.92
C GLU A 194 -12.48 -0.26 -16.52
N ALA A 195 -12.23 0.32 -17.69
CA ALA A 195 -10.88 0.35 -18.24
C ALA A 195 -10.12 1.47 -17.53
N GLN A 196 -8.83 1.25 -17.27
CA GLN A 196 -7.94 2.35 -16.95
C GLN A 196 -7.93 3.27 -18.17
N SER A 197 -8.39 4.51 -18.03
CA SER A 197 -8.23 5.50 -19.09
C SER A 197 -6.73 5.75 -19.22
N ASP A 198 -6.14 5.30 -20.32
CA ASP A 198 -4.78 5.67 -20.70
C ASP A 198 -4.76 7.18 -20.95
N VAL A 199 -4.57 7.96 -19.88
CA VAL A 199 -4.15 9.35 -20.00
C VAL A 199 -2.65 9.33 -20.25
N GLU A 200 -2.27 8.85 -21.44
CA GLU A 200 -1.17 9.34 -22.26
C GLU A 200 -0.95 8.44 -23.49
N THR A 201 -0.77 9.11 -24.64
CA THR A 201 -0.41 8.61 -25.98
C THR A 201 -1.52 8.02 -26.87
N ASN A 202 -2.41 8.89 -27.37
CA ASN A 202 -2.92 8.77 -28.75
C ASN A 202 -3.37 10.14 -29.31
N GLU A 203 -2.61 11.20 -29.06
CA GLU A 203 -2.72 12.39 -29.91
C GLU A 203 -1.81 12.19 -31.13
N VAL A 204 -2.43 11.87 -32.27
CA VAL A 204 -1.76 11.91 -33.57
C VAL A 204 -1.65 13.39 -33.96
N GLN A 205 -0.47 13.97 -33.79
CA GLN A 205 -0.18 15.31 -34.28
C GLN A 205 -0.01 15.24 -35.82
N PHE A 206 -1.07 15.57 -36.55
CA PHE A 206 -0.99 15.70 -38.00
C PHE A 206 -0.14 16.92 -38.36
N THR A 207 0.99 16.70 -39.03
CA THR A 207 1.78 17.78 -39.62
C THR A 207 0.93 18.48 -40.69
N PRO A 208 0.70 19.81 -40.62
CA PRO A 208 0.03 20.52 -41.69
C PRO A 208 0.89 20.40 -42.95
N ARG A 209 0.39 19.72 -43.99
CA ARG A 209 1.01 19.79 -45.31
C ARG A 209 0.85 21.21 -45.81
N LEU A 210 1.96 21.94 -45.92
CA LEU A 210 2.03 23.17 -46.72
C LEU A 210 1.61 22.80 -48.15
N SER A 211 0.37 23.11 -48.51
CA SER A 211 -0.09 23.04 -49.88
C SER A 211 0.72 24.08 -50.67
N ARG A 212 1.54 23.58 -51.59
CA ARG A 212 2.30 24.41 -52.52
C ARG A 212 1.29 25.13 -53.41
N SER A 213 0.96 26.37 -53.08
CA SER A 213 0.17 27.25 -53.94
C SER A 213 0.89 27.35 -55.28
N LYS A 214 0.34 26.71 -56.32
CA LYS A 214 0.77 26.95 -57.69
C LYS A 214 0.18 28.29 -58.10
N HIS A 215 0.97 29.35 -58.00
CA HIS A 215 0.72 30.55 -58.78
C HIS A 215 0.79 30.16 -60.26
N VAL A 216 -0.37 30.05 -60.90
CA VAL A 216 -0.47 30.02 -62.36
C VAL A 216 -0.30 31.46 -62.82
N PHE A 217 0.92 31.81 -63.27
CA PHE A 217 1.13 32.97 -64.12
C PHE A 217 0.45 32.71 -65.46
N GLN A 218 -0.68 33.38 -65.70
CA GLN A 218 -1.25 33.45 -67.04
C GLN A 218 -0.58 34.63 -67.76
N VAL A 219 0.34 34.29 -68.67
CA VAL A 219 1.04 35.22 -69.55
C VAL A 219 0.03 35.81 -70.53
N MET A 220 -0.07 37.15 -70.56
CA MET A 220 -0.73 37.89 -71.63
C MET A 220 -0.01 37.63 -72.96
N LYS A 221 -0.72 37.08 -73.95
CA LYS A 221 -0.35 37.25 -75.35
C LYS A 221 -1.05 38.49 -75.88
N ALA A 222 -0.23 39.49 -76.19
CA ALA A 222 -0.57 40.50 -77.19
C ALA A 222 -0.45 39.84 -78.56
N ASP A 223 -1.48 39.96 -79.39
CA ASP A 223 -1.33 39.78 -80.83
C ASP A 223 -1.95 40.99 -81.54
N VAL A 224 -1.10 41.52 -82.40
CA VAL A 224 -1.23 42.68 -83.27
C VAL A 224 -1.92 42.22 -84.56
N ALA A 225 -2.96 42.96 -84.97
CA ALA A 225 -3.29 43.23 -86.37
C ALA A 225 -4.20 44.46 -86.43
#